data_AF-A0A7C0Z0Q8-F1
#
_entry.id   AF-A0A7C0Z0Q8-F1
#
_cell.length_a   1.000
_cell.length_b   1.000
_cell.length_c   1.000
_cell.angle_alpha   90.00
_cell.angle_beta   90.00
_cell.angle_gamma   90.00
#
_symmetry.space_group_name_H-M   'P 1'
#
loop_
_entity.id
_entity.type
_entity.pdbx_description
1 polymer ?
#
loop_
_entity_poly.entity_id
_entity_poly.type
_entity_poly.pdbx_seq_one_letter_code
_entity_poly.pdbx_strand_id
1 'polypeptide(L)'
;MSYIDVGSRKFTAELSSMVNKKIIVRTSSNKSYTGTLLGYSTSNYSVVLSDAEDNEGHRYPRVVIYGHAITELFLVEEPLDMAELARRLEELFPRMIRYYPEAKLITIMDRVKVTENGVEGTGPIAERVKSIYEKFVTEWKERKKT
;
A
#
# COMPACT_ATOMS: atom_id res chain seq x y z
N MET A 1 10.20 15.27 -25.03
CA MET A 1 9.81 14.29 -23.99
C MET A 1 10.10 14.93 -22.65
N SER A 2 9.08 15.12 -21.81
CA SER A 2 9.27 15.70 -20.47
C SER A 2 10.10 14.73 -19.63
N TYR A 3 11.28 15.17 -19.19
CA TYR A 3 12.10 14.43 -18.24
C TYR A 3 11.38 14.51 -16.89
N ILE A 4 10.56 13.52 -16.58
CA ILE A 4 9.98 13.41 -15.24
C ILE A 4 11.16 13.19 -14.29
N ASP A 5 11.35 14.09 -13.34
CA ASP A 5 12.41 13.93 -12.34
C ASP A 5 12.14 12.69 -11.47
N VAL A 6 13.20 12.11 -10.91
CA VAL A 6 13.12 10.93 -10.04
C VAL A 6 12.17 11.17 -8.87
N GLY A 7 12.15 12.39 -8.31
CA GLY A 7 11.28 12.77 -7.21
C GLY A 7 9.80 12.67 -7.56
N SER A 8 9.38 13.19 -8.72
CA SER A 8 7.98 13.10 -9.16
C SER A 8 7.52 11.66 -9.37
N ARG A 9 8.38 10.79 -9.92
CA ARG A 9 8.07 9.36 -10.05
C ARG A 9 7.86 8.69 -8.70
N LYS A 10 8.74 8.96 -7.73
CA LYS A 10 8.62 8.39 -6.38
C LYS A 10 7.35 8.89 -5.68
N PHE A 11 7.04 10.18 -5.80
CA PHE A 11 5.79 10.74 -5.25
C PHE A 11 4.54 10.06 -5.82
N THR A 12 4.48 9.88 -7.15
CA THR A 12 3.36 9.15 -7.77
C THR A 12 3.30 7.69 -7.33
N ALA A 13 4.45 7.04 -7.16
CA ALA A 13 4.50 5.66 -6.66
C ALA A 13 3.96 5.55 -5.23
N GLU A 14 4.32 6.49 -4.34
CA GLU A 14 3.80 6.55 -2.97
C GLU A 14 2.28 6.74 -2.95
N LEU A 15 1.74 7.71 -3.70
CA LEU A 15 0.29 7.92 -3.82
C LEU A 15 -0.43 6.69 -4.37
N SER A 16 0.16 6.03 -5.37
CA SER A 16 -0.39 4.79 -5.94
C SER A 16 -0.44 3.67 -4.91
N SER A 17 0.56 3.59 -4.03
CA SER A 17 0.63 2.58 -2.97
C SER A 17 -0.41 2.78 -1.86
N MET A 18 -1.04 3.96 -1.78
CA MET A 18 -2.11 4.27 -0.82
C MET A 18 -3.49 3.84 -1.33
N VAL A 19 -3.64 3.53 -2.62
CA VAL A 19 -4.92 3.09 -3.20
C VAL A 19 -5.37 1.78 -2.53
N ASN A 20 -6.67 1.68 -2.25
CA ASN A 20 -7.33 0.63 -1.49
C ASN A 20 -6.90 0.50 -0.02
N LYS A 21 -6.19 1.50 0.52
CA LYS A 21 -5.83 1.56 1.95
C LYS A 21 -6.61 2.66 2.64
N LYS A 22 -6.82 2.51 3.95
CA LYS A 22 -7.38 3.57 4.78
C LYS A 22 -6.39 4.73 4.93
N ILE A 23 -6.85 5.93 4.63
CA ILE A 23 -6.08 7.17 4.75
C ILE A 23 -6.85 8.23 5.54
N ILE A 24 -6.12 9.21 6.05
CA ILE A 24 -6.68 10.48 6.56
C ILE A 24 -6.29 11.59 5.60
N VAL A 25 -7.27 12.36 5.16
CA VAL A 25 -7.08 13.56 4.36
C VAL A 25 -7.35 14.77 5.24
N ARG A 26 -6.37 15.66 5.39
CA ARG A 26 -6.59 16.97 6.02
C ARG A 26 -6.73 18.05 4.97
N THR A 27 -7.61 19.00 5.27
CA THR A 27 -7.94 20.09 4.37
C THR A 27 -7.50 21.43 4.93
N SER A 28 -7.38 22.43 4.05
CA SER A 28 -7.08 23.82 4.42
C SER A 28 -8.16 24.46 5.29
N SER A 29 -9.38 23.93 5.31
CA SER A 29 -10.47 24.36 6.21
C SER A 29 -10.43 23.66 7.57
N ASN A 30 -9.32 23.02 7.94
CA ASN A 30 -9.16 22.25 9.18
C ASN A 30 -10.14 21.07 9.35
N LYS A 31 -10.81 20.66 8.27
CA LYS A 31 -11.62 19.43 8.24
C LYS A 31 -10.73 18.24 7.93
N SER A 32 -11.04 17.09 8.51
CA SER A 32 -10.36 15.84 8.18
C SER A 32 -11.33 14.75 7.82
N TYR A 33 -10.98 13.94 6.84
CA TYR A 33 -11.75 12.78 6.40
C TYR A 33 -10.92 11.51 6.53
N THR A 34 -11.48 10.49 7.16
CA THR A 34 -10.87 9.17 7.28
C THR A 34 -11.66 8.18 6.44
N GLY A 35 -11.05 7.52 5.47
CA GLY A 35 -11.74 6.55 4.61
C GLY A 35 -10.77 5.77 3.73
N THR A 36 -11.28 4.88 2.88
CA THR A 36 -10.44 4.09 1.96
C THR A 36 -10.22 4.88 0.66
N LEU A 37 -8.96 5.08 0.26
CA LEU A 37 -8.64 5.76 -0.99
C LEU A 37 -9.00 4.88 -2.19
N LEU A 38 -9.98 5.27 -3.00
CA LEU A 38 -10.31 4.53 -4.22
C LEU A 38 -9.45 4.97 -5.41
N GLY A 39 -8.99 6.22 -5.41
CA GLY A 39 -8.22 6.77 -6.51
C GLY A 39 -7.88 8.24 -6.34
N TYR A 40 -6.98 8.71 -7.19
CA TYR A 40 -6.49 10.07 -7.20
C TYR A 40 -6.32 10.58 -8.64
N SER A 41 -6.37 11.89 -8.82
CA SER A 41 -6.10 12.57 -10.08
C SER A 41 -4.65 13.03 -10.12
N THR A 42 -3.89 12.66 -11.14
CA THR A 42 -2.49 13.08 -11.31
C THR A 42 -2.34 14.54 -11.73
N SER A 43 -3.38 15.16 -12.28
CA SER A 43 -3.33 16.54 -12.79
C SER A 43 -3.51 17.59 -11.70
N ASN A 44 -4.25 17.26 -10.65
CA ASN A 44 -4.61 18.21 -9.60
C ASN A 44 -4.62 17.60 -8.19
N TYR A 45 -4.16 16.36 -8.03
CA TYR A 45 -4.08 15.64 -6.75
C TYR A 45 -5.39 15.56 -5.97
N SER A 46 -6.54 15.66 -6.66
CA SER A 46 -7.83 15.37 -6.05
C SER A 46 -7.94 13.90 -5.71
N VAL A 47 -8.61 13.56 -4.63
CA VAL A 47 -8.78 12.18 -4.16
C VAL A 47 -10.25 11.83 -4.02
N VAL A 48 -10.57 10.54 -4.12
CA VAL A 48 -11.90 10.03 -3.77
C VAL A 48 -11.80 8.93 -2.73
N LEU A 49 -12.58 9.08 -1.66
CA LEU A 49 -12.66 8.13 -0.56
C LEU A 49 -13.97 7.35 -0.61
N SER A 50 -13.94 6.08 -0.21
CA SER A 50 -15.13 5.34 0.21
C SER A 50 -15.22 5.26 1.73
N ASP A 51 -16.45 5.06 2.22
CA ASP A 51 -16.75 4.79 3.63
C ASP A 51 -16.08 5.79 4.56
N ALA A 52 -16.17 7.06 4.17
CA ALA A 52 -15.43 8.15 4.80
C ALA A 52 -16.18 8.68 6.02
N GLU A 53 -15.45 8.99 7.07
CA GLU A 53 -15.94 9.65 8.28
C GLU A 53 -15.21 10.98 8.44
N ASP A 54 -15.94 12.07 8.71
CA ASP A 54 -15.34 13.37 8.99
C ASP A 54 -14.97 13.53 10.48
N ASN A 55 -14.31 14.63 10.85
CA ASN A 55 -13.96 14.94 12.23
C ASN A 55 -15.16 15.28 13.15
N GLU A 56 -16.38 15.35 12.61
CA GLU A 56 -17.63 15.55 13.35
C GLU A 56 -18.40 14.23 13.53
N GLY A 57 -17.89 13.13 12.97
CA GLY A 57 -18.49 11.79 13.05
C GLY A 57 -19.53 11.50 11.96
N HIS A 58 -19.68 12.38 10.97
CA HIS A 58 -20.58 12.14 9.84
C HIS A 58 -19.99 11.13 8.88
N ARG A 59 -20.82 10.19 8.43
CA ARG A 59 -20.42 9.13 7.50
C ARG A 59 -20.94 9.37 6.10
N TYR A 60 -20.07 9.16 5.14
CA TYR A 60 -20.32 9.39 3.73
C TYR A 60 -19.88 8.16 2.92
N PRO A 61 -20.78 7.56 2.10
CA PRO A 61 -20.39 6.45 1.23
C PRO A 61 -19.29 6.82 0.23
N ARG A 62 -19.25 8.10 -0.18
CA ARG A 62 -18.28 8.67 -1.11
C ARG A 62 -17.97 10.12 -0.73
N VAL A 63 -16.70 10.49 -0.74
CA VAL A 63 -16.24 11.89 -0.61
C VAL A 63 -15.20 12.16 -1.69
N VAL A 64 -15.44 13.19 -2.50
CA VAL A 64 -14.45 13.73 -3.45
C VAL A 64 -13.84 14.97 -2.82
N ILE A 65 -12.52 14.99 -2.69
CA ILE A 65 -11.79 16.12 -2.11
C ILE A 65 -10.89 16.68 -3.21
N TYR A 66 -11.13 17.92 -3.61
CA TYR A 66 -10.34 18.59 -4.63
C TYR A 66 -8.95 18.90 -4.10
N GLY A 67 -7.91 18.66 -4.90
CA GLY A 67 -6.54 18.74 -4.39
C GLY A 67 -6.09 20.13 -3.94
N HIS A 68 -6.69 21.21 -4.46
CA HIS A 68 -6.43 22.57 -3.96
C HIS A 68 -6.88 22.78 -2.50
N ALA A 69 -7.77 21.93 -1.99
CA ALA A 69 -8.23 21.96 -0.61
C ALA A 69 -7.43 21.03 0.31
N ILE A 70 -6.60 20.14 -0.23
CA ILE A 70 -5.83 19.14 0.54
C ILE A 70 -4.53 19.77 1.03
N THR A 71 -4.26 19.61 2.32
CA THR A 71 -2.98 20.02 2.93
C THR A 71 -2.09 18.82 3.19
N GLU A 72 -2.64 17.72 3.69
CA GLU A 72 -1.88 16.54 4.11
C GLU A 72 -2.66 15.25 3.80
N LEU A 73 -1.92 14.18 3.48
CA LEU A 73 -2.43 12.82 3.33
C LEU A 73 -1.64 11.90 4.26
N PHE A 74 -2.33 11.18 5.13
CA PHE A 74 -1.73 10.20 6.03
C PHE A 74 -2.22 8.81 5.70
N LEU A 75 -1.32 7.85 5.54
CA LEU A 75 -1.67 6.44 5.47
C LEU A 75 -1.94 5.94 6.91
N VAL A 76 -3.14 5.39 7.15
CA VAL A 76 -3.53 4.87 8.48
C VAL A 76 -3.07 3.44 8.67
N GLU A 77 -3.06 2.66 7.59
CA GLU A 77 -2.63 1.27 7.62
C GLU A 77 -1.12 1.18 7.45
N GLU A 78 -0.44 0.61 8.45
CA GLU A 78 0.98 0.35 8.31
C GLU A 78 1.21 -0.67 7.18
N PRO A 79 2.02 -0.33 6.16
CA PRO A 79 2.29 -1.24 5.07
C PRO A 79 2.89 -2.54 5.58
N LEU A 80 2.60 -3.64 4.88
CA LEU A 80 3.20 -4.94 5.20
C LEU A 80 4.72 -4.81 5.11
N ASP A 81 5.44 -5.26 6.15
CA ASP A 81 6.90 -5.23 6.13
C ASP A 81 7.44 -6.30 5.18
N MET A 82 7.60 -5.89 3.91
CA MET A 82 8.14 -6.73 2.85
C MET A 82 9.61 -7.11 3.09
N ALA A 83 10.37 -6.31 3.84
CA ALA A 83 11.75 -6.64 4.16
C ALA A 83 11.80 -7.79 5.18
N GLU A 84 10.93 -7.77 6.19
CA GLU A 84 10.80 -8.86 7.15
C GLU A 84 10.30 -10.14 6.48
N LEU A 85 9.29 -10.04 5.61
CA LEU A 85 8.82 -11.18 4.82
C LEU A 85 9.96 -11.77 3.97
N ALA A 86 10.79 -10.92 3.34
CA ALA A 86 11.93 -11.37 2.55
C ALA A 86 12.95 -12.14 3.40
N ARG A 87 13.27 -11.67 4.62
CA ARG A 87 14.18 -12.39 5.54
C ARG A 87 13.62 -13.77 5.90
N ARG A 88 12.35 -13.84 6.27
CA ARG A 88 11.68 -15.11 6.61
C ARG A 88 11.64 -16.09 5.44
N LEU A 89 11.45 -15.58 4.23
CA LEU A 89 11.52 -16.40 3.02
C LEU A 89 12.96 -16.87 2.72
N GLU A 90 13.98 -16.04 2.95
CA GLU A 90 15.39 -16.40 2.74
C GLU A 90 15.85 -17.53 3.68
N GLU A 91 15.37 -17.55 4.94
CA GLU A 91 15.63 -18.66 5.87
C GLU A 91 15.10 -20.00 5.36
N LEU A 92 13.96 -19.99 4.66
CA LEU A 92 13.28 -21.20 4.15
C LEU A 92 13.74 -21.58 2.74
N PHE A 93 14.17 -20.61 1.95
CA PHE A 93 14.63 -20.79 0.57
C PHE A 93 15.98 -20.09 0.35
N PRO A 94 17.08 -20.60 0.95
CA PRO A 94 18.36 -19.91 0.90
C PRO A 94 18.87 -19.71 -0.52
N ARG A 95 19.41 -18.53 -0.81
CA ARG A 95 19.98 -18.13 -2.11
C ARG A 95 18.98 -18.13 -3.28
N MET A 96 17.69 -18.24 -3.00
CA MET A 96 16.64 -18.23 -4.03
C MET A 96 15.83 -16.92 -4.04
N ILE A 97 15.99 -16.06 -3.04
CA ILE A 97 15.23 -14.81 -2.91
C ILE A 97 16.00 -13.63 -3.49
N ARG A 98 15.27 -12.75 -4.18
CA ARG A 98 15.70 -11.38 -4.46
C ARG A 98 14.62 -10.43 -3.98
N TYR A 99 15.00 -9.44 -3.18
CA TYR A 99 14.11 -8.38 -2.73
C TYR A 99 14.45 -7.08 -3.47
N TYR A 100 13.43 -6.44 -4.03
CA TYR A 100 13.50 -5.15 -4.70
C TYR A 100 12.73 -4.13 -3.83
N PRO A 101 13.41 -3.39 -2.93
CA PRO A 101 12.75 -2.52 -1.96
C PRO A 101 11.89 -1.43 -2.62
N GLU A 102 12.42 -0.81 -3.68
CA GLU A 102 11.75 0.28 -4.43
C GLU A 102 10.45 -0.18 -5.09
N ALA A 103 10.33 -1.47 -5.43
CA ALA A 103 9.15 -2.04 -6.05
C ALA A 103 8.27 -2.83 -5.06
N LYS A 104 8.68 -2.91 -3.77
CA LYS A 104 8.08 -3.78 -2.75
C LYS A 104 7.82 -5.20 -3.28
N LEU A 105 8.79 -5.72 -4.03
CA LEU A 105 8.68 -6.96 -4.78
C LEU A 105 9.73 -7.95 -4.28
N ILE A 106 9.29 -9.16 -3.97
CA ILE A 106 10.17 -10.29 -3.70
C ILE A 106 10.01 -11.27 -4.86
N THR A 107 11.12 -11.77 -5.41
CA THR A 107 11.09 -12.83 -6.42
C THR A 107 11.82 -14.07 -5.91
N ILE A 108 11.24 -15.24 -6.17
CA ILE A 108 11.84 -16.54 -5.86
C ILE A 108 12.18 -17.23 -7.17
N MET A 109 13.48 -17.48 -7.40
CA MET A 109 14.01 -18.07 -8.64
C MET A 109 13.50 -17.41 -9.93
N ASP A 110 13.16 -16.12 -9.90
CA ASP A 110 12.51 -15.37 -10.99
C ASP A 110 11.19 -15.97 -11.51
N ARG A 111 10.59 -16.94 -10.79
CA ARG A 111 9.37 -17.67 -11.18
C ARG A 111 8.15 -17.33 -10.32
N VAL A 112 8.38 -17.03 -9.05
CA VAL A 112 7.33 -16.64 -8.11
C VAL A 112 7.57 -15.20 -7.71
N LYS A 113 6.52 -14.37 -7.73
CA LYS A 113 6.55 -12.98 -7.32
C LYS A 113 5.68 -12.80 -6.09
N VAL A 114 6.14 -12.01 -5.14
CA VAL A 114 5.40 -11.68 -3.92
C VAL A 114 5.39 -10.18 -3.74
N THR A 115 4.21 -9.63 -3.52
CA THR A 115 3.97 -8.21 -3.25
C THR A 115 3.04 -8.07 -2.03
N GLU A 116 2.79 -6.85 -1.58
CA GLU A 116 1.78 -6.57 -0.54
C GLU A 116 0.36 -7.05 -0.91
N ASN A 117 0.11 -7.30 -2.21
CA ASN A 117 -1.19 -7.75 -2.71
C ASN A 117 -1.32 -9.28 -2.77
N GLY A 118 -0.23 -10.02 -2.62
CA GLY A 118 -0.24 -11.49 -2.68
C GLY A 118 0.93 -12.11 -3.43
N VAL A 119 0.75 -13.38 -3.76
CA VAL A 119 1.76 -14.24 -4.39
C VAL A 119 1.29 -14.64 -5.78
N GLU A 120 2.10 -14.36 -6.79
CA GLU A 120 1.91 -14.78 -8.18
C GLU A 120 2.91 -15.88 -8.56
N GLY A 121 2.42 -16.97 -9.14
CA GLY A 121 3.24 -18.10 -9.56
C GLY A 121 2.49 -19.42 -9.43
N THR A 122 3.06 -20.48 -10.01
CA THR A 122 2.49 -21.82 -9.99
C THR A 122 3.51 -22.87 -9.57
N GLY A 123 3.01 -24.03 -9.13
CA GLY A 123 3.82 -25.18 -8.70
C GLY A 123 4.10 -25.23 -7.19
N PRO A 124 4.81 -26.27 -6.72
CA PRO A 124 4.93 -26.56 -5.28
C PRO A 124 5.59 -25.45 -4.47
N ILE A 125 6.55 -24.73 -5.06
CA ILE A 125 7.22 -23.59 -4.41
C ILE A 125 6.22 -22.45 -4.22
N ALA A 126 5.41 -22.12 -5.23
CA ALA A 126 4.43 -21.04 -5.15
C ALA A 126 3.37 -21.33 -4.07
N GLU A 127 2.87 -22.56 -3.98
CA GLU A 127 1.91 -22.95 -2.94
C GLU A 127 2.52 -22.85 -1.53
N ARG A 128 3.78 -23.26 -1.37
CA ARG A 128 4.48 -23.11 -0.09
C ARG A 128 4.68 -21.63 0.27
N VAL A 129 5.04 -20.78 -0.69
CA VAL A 129 5.20 -19.33 -0.50
C VAL A 129 3.87 -18.67 -0.16
N LYS A 130 2.75 -19.07 -0.80
CA LYS A 130 1.39 -18.60 -0.46
C LYS A 130 1.05 -18.86 1.01
N SER A 131 1.27 -20.09 1.47
CA SER A 131 0.99 -20.44 2.87
C SER A 131 1.81 -19.61 3.87
N ILE A 132 3.09 -19.36 3.56
CA ILE A 132 3.95 -18.51 4.40
C ILE A 132 3.48 -17.07 4.38
N TYR A 133 3.12 -16.55 3.20
CA TYR A 133 2.60 -15.20 3.03
C TYR A 133 1.31 -14.98 3.82
N GLU A 134 0.33 -15.87 3.68
CA GLU A 134 -0.95 -15.80 4.39
C GLU A 134 -0.77 -15.80 5.92
N LYS A 135 0.12 -16.68 6.41
CA LYS A 135 0.47 -16.72 7.83
C LYS A 135 1.11 -15.41 8.28
N PHE A 136 2.07 -14.88 7.51
CA PHE A 136 2.74 -13.61 7.82
C PHE A 136 1.75 -12.43 7.85
N VAL A 137 0.84 -12.34 6.87
CA VAL A 137 -0.20 -11.29 6.82
C VAL A 137 -1.13 -11.38 8.03
N THR A 138 -1.48 -12.58 8.46
CA THR A 138 -2.33 -12.80 9.64
C THR A 138 -1.62 -12.32 10.90
N GLU A 139 -0.38 -12.77 11.13
CA GLU A 139 0.46 -12.34 12.25
C GLU A 139 0.71 -10.81 12.24
N TRP A 140 0.91 -10.23 11.06
CA TRP A 140 1.08 -8.78 10.90
C TRP A 140 -0.16 -8.00 11.32
N LYS A 141 -1.35 -8.44 10.91
CA LYS A 141 -2.62 -7.82 11.29
C LYS A 141 -2.91 -7.94 12.79
N GLU A 142 -2.56 -9.07 13.41
CA GLU A 142 -2.75 -9.28 14.85
C GLU A 142 -1.85 -8.38 15.69
N ARG A 143 -0.57 -8.22 15.30
CA ARG A 143 0.39 -7.30 15.96
C ARG A 143 -0.05 -5.85 15.98
N LYS A 144 -0.99 -5.45 15.11
CA LYS A 144 -1.50 -4.07 15.00
C LYS A 144 -2.82 -3.84 15.73
N LYS A 145 -3.44 -4.88 16.28
CA LYS A 145 -4.64 -4.76 17.14
C LYS A 145 -4.30 -4.56 18.62
N THR A 146 -3.05 -4.84 19.01
CA THR A 146 -2.50 -4.66 20.36
C THR A 146 -1.73 -3.35 20.42
#